data_AF-A0A7C4UCD2-F1
#
_entry.id   AF-A0A7C4UCD2-F1
#
_cell.length_a   1.000
_cell.length_b   1.000
_cell.length_c   1.000
_cell.angle_alpha   90.00
_cell.angle_beta   90.00
_cell.angle_gamma   90.00
#
_symmetry.space_group_name_H-M   'P 1'
#
loop_
_entity.id
_entity.type
_entity.pdbx_description
1 polymer ?
#
loop_
_entity_poly.entity_id
_entity_poly.type
_entity_poly.pdbx_seq_one_letter_code
_entity_poly.pdbx_strand_id
1 'polypeptide(L)'
;MLDPRSELGPLHPQTEIVRQRVQGVFAAAVHGSADASHAPEAIIRTLYAAHLALILLWCQDRSEGQRASHAALELARDLLQFAGPFLAHPEAAATAQRFDSVVRPLIEPPEPPDIAASARDILQRLFRHRRLASPAGECALQPCEQCFALHQSRVKYFLRNRSPIHMVLPAFPAKSPSRRKTLGPLPDKAEEVAIVYLGSIIAEITEVHPPGVRITICSDGHVFSDLVGVADDDVTQYGRLIRDRIRSLGIESIDTFSMCDLYETADFQTMRESLVRQYAQPLEEIEDNIRRFEHARSLFNGIHRFIFEEQSDIRAEVSRTKLRDECKQIALEVIQRSDAWSRLLADCFPAALRLSIHPQHPHAAKIGVLLGDSDDAWQTPWHGVALKTADGWKLVKRHQAEALGARLIAPGTTDAHFEL
;
A
#
# COMPACT_ATOMS: atom_id res chain seq x y z
N MET A 1 -22.03 17.46 -13.59
CA MET A 1 -21.21 16.37 -14.16
C MET A 1 -20.91 16.51 -15.65
N LEU A 2 -21.80 17.10 -16.47
CA LEU A 2 -21.62 17.16 -17.94
C LEU A 2 -21.06 18.48 -18.50
N ASP A 3 -20.90 19.53 -17.69
CA ASP A 3 -20.22 20.74 -18.16
C ASP A 3 -18.70 20.52 -18.13
N PRO A 4 -18.01 20.52 -19.29
CA PRO A 4 -16.56 20.33 -19.35
C PRO A 4 -15.78 21.49 -18.69
N ARG A 5 -16.44 22.62 -18.44
CA ARG A 5 -15.89 23.79 -17.72
C ARG A 5 -16.17 23.75 -16.23
N SER A 6 -16.96 22.79 -15.76
CA SER A 6 -17.17 22.60 -14.33
C SER A 6 -15.88 22.10 -13.69
N GLU A 7 -15.52 22.69 -12.56
CA GLU A 7 -14.38 22.29 -11.74
C GLU A 7 -14.46 20.82 -11.27
N LEU A 8 -15.70 20.31 -11.12
CA LEU A 8 -16.00 18.92 -10.78
C LEU A 8 -16.19 18.01 -12.00
N GLY A 9 -15.93 18.51 -13.21
CA GLY A 9 -16.00 17.73 -14.44
C GLY A 9 -14.95 16.60 -14.44
N PRO A 10 -15.28 15.41 -14.98
CA PRO A 10 -14.36 14.26 -14.97
C PRO A 10 -13.07 14.52 -15.76
N LEU A 11 -13.09 15.49 -16.69
CA LEU A 11 -11.95 15.88 -17.53
C LEU A 11 -11.25 17.17 -17.04
N HIS A 12 -11.73 17.78 -15.95
CA HIS A 12 -11.16 19.01 -15.41
C HIS A 12 -9.76 18.77 -14.79
N PRO A 13 -8.80 19.70 -14.85
CA PRO A 13 -7.48 19.50 -14.21
C PRO A 13 -7.55 19.11 -12.73
N GLN A 14 -8.52 19.63 -11.97
CA GLN A 14 -8.68 19.28 -10.55
C GLN A 14 -9.03 17.80 -10.31
N THR A 15 -9.61 17.10 -11.29
CA THR A 15 -9.94 15.67 -11.17
C THR A 15 -8.84 14.75 -11.74
N GLU A 16 -7.69 15.31 -12.11
CA GLU A 16 -6.56 14.58 -12.71
C GLU A 16 -6.13 13.37 -11.87
N ILE A 17 -6.05 13.51 -10.54
CA ILE A 17 -5.65 12.41 -9.63
C ILE A 17 -6.59 11.20 -9.77
N VAL A 18 -7.90 11.45 -9.86
CA VAL A 18 -8.91 10.40 -10.02
C VAL A 18 -8.76 9.73 -11.38
N ARG A 19 -8.57 10.52 -12.45
CA ARG A 19 -8.35 9.97 -13.81
C ARG A 19 -7.12 9.08 -13.87
N GLN A 20 -6.00 9.59 -13.37
CA GLN A 20 -4.72 8.90 -13.37
C GLN A 20 -4.75 7.57 -12.61
N ARG A 21 -5.52 7.50 -11.51
CA ARG A 21 -5.72 6.26 -10.75
C ARG A 21 -6.43 5.21 -11.60
N VAL A 22 -7.52 5.58 -12.27
CA VAL A 22 -8.30 4.65 -13.10
C VAL A 22 -7.51 4.24 -14.35
N GLN A 23 -6.83 5.17 -15.00
CA GLN A 23 -5.95 4.87 -16.14
C GLN A 23 -4.86 3.87 -15.77
N GLY A 24 -4.25 4.00 -14.58
CA GLY A 24 -3.27 3.04 -14.08
C GLY A 24 -3.82 1.62 -13.94
N VAL A 25 -5.10 1.47 -13.56
CA VAL A 25 -5.77 0.16 -13.49
C VAL A 25 -5.92 -0.46 -14.88
N PHE A 26 -6.36 0.33 -15.87
CA PHE A 26 -6.43 -0.15 -17.26
C PHE A 26 -5.05 -0.46 -17.84
N ALA A 27 -4.04 0.35 -17.55
CA ALA A 27 -2.65 0.07 -17.93
C ALA A 27 -2.15 -1.24 -17.34
N ALA A 28 -2.41 -1.49 -16.05
CA ALA A 28 -2.06 -2.74 -15.41
C ALA A 28 -2.80 -3.94 -16.01
N ALA A 29 -4.08 -3.78 -16.39
CA ALA A 29 -4.84 -4.83 -17.05
C ALA A 29 -4.30 -5.15 -18.45
N VAL A 30 -4.03 -4.12 -19.27
CA VAL A 30 -3.51 -4.27 -20.64
C VAL A 30 -2.11 -4.85 -20.66
N HIS A 31 -1.20 -4.37 -19.80
CA HIS A 31 0.17 -4.91 -19.73
C HIS A 31 0.25 -6.30 -19.11
N GLY A 32 -0.77 -6.70 -18.33
CA GLY A 32 -0.86 -8.03 -17.74
C GLY A 32 -1.61 -9.06 -18.59
N SER A 33 -2.14 -8.67 -19.76
CA SER A 33 -2.94 -9.58 -20.58
C SER A 33 -2.05 -10.45 -21.48
N ALA A 34 -2.47 -11.70 -21.70
CA ALA A 34 -1.74 -12.64 -22.56
C ALA A 34 -1.84 -12.27 -24.05
N ASP A 35 -2.86 -11.49 -24.41
CA ASP A 35 -3.20 -11.00 -25.75
C ASP A 35 -2.81 -9.51 -25.94
N ALA A 36 -1.74 -9.08 -25.26
CA ALA A 36 -1.32 -7.68 -25.24
C ALA A 36 -1.20 -7.07 -26.65
N SER A 37 -1.90 -5.95 -26.86
CA SER A 37 -1.92 -5.25 -28.15
C SER A 37 -0.55 -4.64 -28.48
N HIS A 38 -0.25 -4.51 -29.77
CA HIS A 38 0.91 -3.77 -30.27
C HIS A 38 0.79 -2.23 -30.13
N ALA A 39 -0.38 -1.74 -29.67
CA ALA A 39 -0.61 -0.33 -29.34
C ALA A 39 -1.24 -0.20 -27.93
N PRO A 40 -0.53 -0.63 -26.86
CA PRO A 40 -1.11 -0.74 -25.52
C PRO A 40 -1.66 0.59 -25.01
N GLU A 41 -0.93 1.68 -25.24
CA GLU A 41 -1.32 3.05 -24.89
C GLU A 41 -2.66 3.48 -25.50
N ALA A 42 -2.90 3.12 -26.77
CA ALA A 42 -4.16 3.42 -27.43
C ALA A 42 -5.33 2.62 -26.83
N ILE A 43 -5.09 1.36 -26.47
CA ILE A 43 -6.09 0.51 -25.81
C ILE A 43 -6.41 1.02 -24.41
N ILE A 44 -5.41 1.41 -23.62
CA ILE A 44 -5.59 1.96 -22.28
C ILE A 44 -6.50 3.19 -22.31
N ARG A 45 -6.23 4.13 -23.22
CA ARG A 45 -7.06 5.33 -23.38
C ARG A 45 -8.47 5.01 -23.89
N THR A 46 -8.60 4.03 -24.78
CA THR A 46 -9.91 3.56 -25.27
C THR A 46 -10.75 2.95 -24.16
N LEU A 47 -10.17 2.07 -23.33
CA LEU A 47 -10.83 1.47 -22.18
C LEU A 47 -11.23 2.53 -21.15
N TYR A 48 -10.37 3.52 -20.92
CA TYR A 48 -10.70 4.63 -20.04
C TYR A 48 -11.85 5.50 -20.58
N ALA A 49 -11.88 5.78 -21.88
CA ALA A 49 -13.00 6.48 -22.52
C ALA A 49 -14.31 5.67 -22.39
N ALA A 50 -14.26 4.36 -22.64
CA ALA A 50 -15.40 3.46 -22.48
C ALA A 50 -15.90 3.45 -21.03
N HIS A 51 -14.99 3.46 -20.06
CA HIS A 51 -15.33 3.57 -18.64
C HIS A 51 -16.04 4.89 -18.31
N LEU A 52 -15.58 6.02 -18.83
CA LEU A 52 -16.27 7.31 -18.65
C LEU A 52 -17.68 7.29 -19.27
N ALA A 53 -17.85 6.66 -20.43
CA ALA A 53 -19.17 6.48 -21.05
C ALA A 53 -20.08 5.58 -20.21
N LEU A 54 -19.55 4.49 -19.63
CA LEU A 54 -20.28 3.62 -18.72
C LEU A 54 -20.67 4.34 -17.43
N ILE A 55 -19.79 5.16 -16.84
CA ILE A 55 -20.14 6.01 -15.69
C ILE A 55 -21.27 6.96 -16.05
N LEU A 56 -21.20 7.61 -17.22
CA LEU A 56 -22.25 8.52 -17.67
C LEU A 56 -23.59 7.78 -17.79
N LEU A 57 -23.60 6.62 -18.43
CA LEU A 57 -24.78 5.77 -18.52
C LEU A 57 -25.31 5.43 -17.12
N TRP A 58 -24.42 5.00 -16.23
CA TRP A 58 -24.75 4.63 -14.85
C TRP A 58 -25.42 5.77 -14.09
N CYS A 59 -24.89 7.00 -14.21
CA CYS A 59 -25.48 8.18 -13.58
C CYS A 59 -26.84 8.59 -14.17
N GLN A 60 -27.18 8.12 -15.36
CA GLN A 60 -28.45 8.41 -16.04
C GLN A 60 -29.44 7.24 -15.98
N ASP A 61 -29.01 6.08 -15.50
CA ASP A 61 -29.83 4.87 -15.47
C ASP A 61 -30.94 4.99 -14.42
N ARG A 62 -32.18 4.96 -14.89
CA ARG A 62 -33.40 5.00 -14.06
C ARG A 62 -34.06 3.64 -13.92
N SER A 63 -33.47 2.59 -14.47
CA SER A 63 -33.99 1.23 -14.31
C SER A 63 -33.83 0.75 -12.87
N GLU A 64 -34.79 -0.04 -12.41
CA GLU A 64 -34.74 -0.65 -11.07
C GLU A 64 -33.44 -1.45 -10.91
N GLY A 65 -32.69 -1.15 -9.84
CA GLY A 65 -31.41 -1.81 -9.56
C GLY A 65 -30.31 -1.55 -10.59
N GLN A 66 -30.39 -0.46 -11.38
CA GLN A 66 -29.38 -0.12 -12.41
C GLN A 66 -29.17 -1.22 -13.46
N ARG A 67 -30.24 -1.98 -13.79
CA ARG A 67 -30.21 -3.10 -14.74
C ARG A 67 -29.61 -2.74 -16.09
N ALA A 68 -29.91 -1.55 -16.63
CA ALA A 68 -29.38 -1.15 -17.93
C ALA A 68 -27.86 -0.94 -17.88
N SER A 69 -27.34 -0.41 -16.78
CA SER A 69 -25.90 -0.22 -16.54
C SER A 69 -25.18 -1.56 -16.43
N HIS A 70 -25.76 -2.52 -15.69
CA HIS A 70 -25.26 -3.88 -15.61
C HIS A 70 -25.21 -4.56 -16.99
N ALA A 71 -26.29 -4.46 -17.78
CA ALA A 71 -26.32 -5.00 -19.14
C ALA A 71 -25.29 -4.35 -20.07
N ALA A 72 -25.08 -3.04 -19.96
CA ALA A 72 -24.05 -2.34 -20.73
C ALA A 72 -22.63 -2.77 -20.34
N LEU A 73 -22.38 -3.03 -19.05
CA LEU A 73 -21.11 -3.56 -18.58
C LEU A 73 -20.86 -4.98 -19.12
N GLU A 74 -21.89 -5.84 -19.13
CA GLU A 74 -21.81 -7.17 -19.74
C GLU A 74 -21.54 -7.09 -21.24
N LEU A 75 -22.25 -6.22 -21.96
CA LEU A 75 -22.00 -6.00 -23.38
C LEU A 75 -20.57 -5.52 -23.65
N ALA A 76 -20.07 -4.58 -22.85
CA ALA A 76 -18.69 -4.10 -22.98
C ALA A 76 -17.67 -5.23 -22.75
N ARG A 77 -17.90 -6.09 -21.75
CA ARG A 77 -17.08 -7.28 -21.50
C ARG A 77 -17.11 -8.24 -22.70
N ASP A 78 -18.28 -8.52 -23.24
CA ASP A 78 -18.45 -9.47 -24.34
C ASP A 78 -17.80 -8.95 -25.64
N LEU A 79 -17.91 -7.65 -25.90
CA LEU A 79 -17.20 -6.98 -26.99
C LEU A 79 -15.68 -7.04 -26.83
N LEU A 80 -15.16 -6.87 -25.60
CA LEU A 80 -13.72 -6.98 -25.33
C LEU A 80 -13.23 -8.42 -25.51
N GLN A 81 -13.98 -9.42 -25.06
CA GLN A 81 -13.65 -10.83 -25.28
C GLN A 81 -13.63 -11.18 -26.77
N PHE A 82 -14.58 -10.66 -27.54
CA PHE A 82 -14.62 -10.85 -28.99
C PHE A 82 -13.45 -10.15 -29.70
N ALA A 83 -13.14 -8.90 -29.32
CA ALA A 83 -12.11 -8.09 -29.97
C ALA A 83 -10.68 -8.45 -29.55
N GLY A 84 -10.46 -8.92 -28.31
CA GLY A 84 -9.14 -9.16 -27.71
C GLY A 84 -8.15 -9.91 -28.62
N PRO A 85 -8.51 -11.09 -29.16
CA PRO A 85 -7.65 -11.84 -30.07
C PRO A 85 -7.24 -11.06 -31.33
N PHE A 86 -8.11 -10.18 -31.84
CA PHE A 86 -7.79 -9.34 -33.00
C PHE A 86 -6.89 -8.16 -32.64
N LEU A 87 -7.00 -7.63 -31.42
CA LEU A 87 -6.16 -6.51 -30.95
C LEU A 87 -4.67 -6.88 -30.80
N ALA A 88 -4.37 -8.17 -30.69
CA ALA A 88 -3.02 -8.71 -30.71
C ALA A 88 -2.39 -8.71 -32.13
N HIS A 89 -3.19 -8.57 -33.19
CA HIS A 89 -2.68 -8.54 -34.56
C HIS A 89 -2.10 -7.15 -34.92
N PRO A 90 -0.96 -7.06 -35.61
CA PRO A 90 -0.33 -5.78 -35.96
C PRO A 90 -1.25 -4.80 -36.70
N GLU A 91 -2.14 -5.32 -37.56
CA GLU A 91 -3.08 -4.50 -38.33
C GLU A 91 -4.13 -3.79 -37.47
N ALA A 92 -4.48 -4.35 -36.31
CA ALA A 92 -5.41 -3.72 -35.38
C ALA A 92 -4.80 -2.48 -34.71
N ALA A 93 -3.46 -2.41 -34.59
CA ALA A 93 -2.76 -1.27 -34.01
C ALA A 93 -3.06 0.04 -34.75
N ALA A 94 -3.14 0.01 -36.08
CA ALA A 94 -3.45 1.20 -36.88
C ALA A 94 -4.89 1.70 -36.64
N THR A 95 -5.83 0.79 -36.40
CA THR A 95 -7.22 1.14 -36.07
C THR A 95 -7.33 1.67 -34.64
N ALA A 96 -6.64 1.05 -33.69
CA ALA A 96 -6.54 1.55 -32.31
C ALA A 96 -5.92 2.96 -32.26
N GLN A 97 -4.84 3.21 -32.99
CA GLN A 97 -4.19 4.52 -33.09
C GLN A 97 -5.08 5.59 -33.73
N ARG A 98 -5.89 5.23 -34.73
CA ARG A 98 -6.88 6.15 -35.31
C ARG A 98 -7.93 6.56 -34.28
N PHE A 99 -8.48 5.61 -33.54
CA PHE A 99 -9.42 5.93 -32.46
C PHE A 99 -8.75 6.76 -31.36
N ASP A 100 -7.52 6.42 -31.00
CA ASP A 100 -6.72 7.15 -30.03
C ASP A 100 -6.49 8.61 -30.44
N SER A 101 -6.27 8.89 -31.73
CA SER A 101 -6.10 10.27 -32.21
C SER A 101 -7.32 11.18 -31.92
N VAL A 102 -8.51 10.58 -31.80
CA VAL A 102 -9.76 11.29 -31.46
C VAL A 102 -9.89 11.42 -29.94
N VAL A 103 -9.56 10.38 -29.19
CA VAL A 103 -9.77 10.30 -27.74
C VAL A 103 -8.67 11.01 -26.95
N ARG A 104 -7.42 10.86 -27.37
CA ARG A 104 -6.24 11.35 -26.65
C ARG A 104 -6.33 12.84 -26.30
N PRO A 105 -6.70 13.76 -27.22
CA PRO A 105 -6.81 15.19 -26.89
C PRO A 105 -7.89 15.51 -25.84
N LEU A 106 -8.87 14.63 -25.66
CA LEU A 106 -9.96 14.80 -24.69
C LEU A 106 -9.57 14.33 -23.29
N ILE A 107 -8.63 13.39 -23.20
CA ILE A 107 -8.34 12.64 -21.97
C ILE A 107 -7.01 13.05 -21.35
N GLU A 108 -5.99 13.31 -22.17
CA GLU A 108 -4.63 13.62 -21.70
C GLU A 108 -4.11 14.92 -22.30
N PRO A 109 -3.62 15.86 -21.47
CA PRO A 109 -2.77 16.93 -21.98
C PRO A 109 -1.47 16.32 -22.54
N PRO A 110 -0.84 16.93 -23.56
CA PRO A 110 0.42 16.46 -24.11
C PRO A 110 1.50 16.37 -23.01
N GLU A 111 2.09 15.19 -22.87
CA GLU A 111 3.12 14.92 -21.86
C GLU A 111 4.51 15.16 -22.45
N PRO A 112 5.37 15.97 -21.79
CA PRO A 112 6.76 16.07 -22.21
C PRO A 112 7.51 14.76 -21.88
N PRO A 113 8.36 14.26 -22.80
CA PRO A 113 8.98 12.93 -22.68
C PRO A 113 9.95 12.79 -21.49
N ASP A 114 10.46 13.90 -20.95
CA ASP A 114 11.32 13.91 -19.76
C ASP A 114 10.59 13.41 -18.50
N ILE A 115 9.30 13.76 -18.33
CA ILE A 115 8.50 13.37 -17.16
C ILE A 115 8.30 11.85 -17.11
N ALA A 116 8.03 11.22 -18.26
CA ALA A 116 7.81 9.78 -18.32
C ALA A 116 9.09 8.99 -17.96
N ALA A 117 10.24 9.42 -18.48
CA ALA A 117 11.54 8.82 -18.19
C ALA A 117 11.93 9.02 -16.71
N SER A 118 11.80 10.23 -16.18
CA SER A 118 12.08 10.54 -14.77
C SER A 118 11.15 9.79 -13.81
N ALA A 119 9.86 9.68 -14.13
CA ALA A 119 8.93 8.89 -13.33
C ALA A 119 9.30 7.40 -13.28
N ARG A 120 9.82 6.85 -14.39
CA ARG A 120 10.30 5.48 -14.45
C ARG A 120 11.58 5.30 -13.61
N ASP A 121 12.54 6.20 -13.72
CA ASP A 121 13.79 6.14 -12.93
C ASP A 121 13.50 6.20 -11.42
N ILE A 122 12.61 7.10 -11.00
CA ILE A 122 12.19 7.21 -9.59
C ILE A 122 11.55 5.91 -9.09
N LEU A 123 10.65 5.31 -9.88
CA LEU A 123 10.04 4.04 -9.51
C LEU A 123 11.07 2.90 -9.50
N GLN A 124 12.03 2.88 -10.43
CA GLN A 124 13.10 1.88 -10.44
C GLN A 124 13.93 1.94 -9.16
N ARG A 125 14.31 3.14 -8.72
CA ARG A 125 15.01 3.37 -7.44
C ARG A 125 14.18 2.88 -6.27
N LEU A 126 12.92 3.31 -6.16
CA LEU A 126 12.00 2.84 -5.11
C LEU A 126 11.82 1.31 -5.12
N PHE A 127 11.80 0.69 -6.31
CA PHE A 127 11.56 -0.75 -6.45
C PHE A 127 12.74 -1.61 -6.02
N ARG A 128 13.96 -1.05 -5.92
CA ARG A 128 15.11 -1.72 -5.28
C ARG A 128 14.86 -2.04 -3.81
N HIS A 129 13.98 -1.28 -3.17
CA HIS A 129 13.61 -1.44 -1.76
C HIS A 129 12.31 -2.22 -1.57
N ARG A 130 11.84 -2.93 -2.60
CA ARG A 130 10.57 -3.67 -2.51
C ARG A 130 10.68 -4.88 -1.60
N ARG A 131 9.64 -5.04 -0.79
CA ARG A 131 9.31 -6.26 -0.07
C ARG A 131 8.28 -7.04 -0.88
N LEU A 132 8.71 -8.07 -1.60
CA LEU A 132 7.86 -8.84 -2.50
C LEU A 132 7.37 -10.15 -1.86
N ALA A 133 6.11 -10.50 -2.12
CA ALA A 133 5.57 -11.80 -1.76
C ALA A 133 6.14 -12.88 -2.71
N SER A 134 6.48 -14.05 -2.16
CA SER A 134 6.97 -15.18 -2.95
C SER A 134 5.81 -16.01 -3.53
N PRO A 135 5.92 -16.51 -4.78
CA PRO A 135 6.98 -16.22 -5.75
C PRO A 135 6.76 -14.89 -6.47
N ALA A 136 7.83 -14.09 -6.60
CA ALA A 136 7.78 -12.81 -7.31
C ALA A 136 8.25 -12.90 -8.78
N GLY A 137 8.77 -14.05 -9.20
CA GLY A 137 9.25 -14.31 -10.57
C GLY A 137 10.35 -13.35 -11.01
N GLU A 138 10.45 -13.13 -12.33
CA GLU A 138 11.42 -12.22 -12.94
C GLU A 138 11.26 -10.77 -12.48
N CYS A 139 10.04 -10.38 -12.06
CA CYS A 139 9.74 -9.04 -11.56
C CYS A 139 10.50 -8.67 -10.28
N ALA A 140 11.06 -9.65 -9.56
CA ALA A 140 11.96 -9.39 -8.43
C ALA A 140 13.32 -8.83 -8.87
N LEU A 141 13.80 -9.24 -10.04
CA LEU A 141 15.08 -8.80 -10.61
C LEU A 141 14.89 -7.59 -11.52
N GLN A 142 13.87 -7.65 -12.38
CA GLN A 142 13.58 -6.64 -13.38
C GLN A 142 12.07 -6.36 -13.42
N PRO A 143 11.63 -5.23 -12.83
CA PRO A 143 10.21 -4.85 -12.86
C PRO A 143 9.71 -4.71 -14.31
N CYS A 144 8.58 -5.32 -14.63
CA CYS A 144 7.94 -5.25 -15.95
C CYS A 144 7.06 -3.99 -16.09
N GLU A 145 6.47 -3.76 -17.27
CA GLU A 145 5.56 -2.61 -17.48
C GLU A 145 4.36 -2.62 -16.54
N GLN A 146 3.80 -3.79 -16.22
CA GLN A 146 2.70 -3.92 -15.27
C GLN A 146 3.10 -3.48 -13.85
N CYS A 147 4.35 -3.70 -13.44
CA CYS A 147 4.88 -3.19 -12.16
C CYS A 147 4.87 -1.67 -12.10
N PHE A 148 5.12 -0.97 -13.20
CA PHE A 148 5.16 0.49 -13.24
C PHE A 148 3.77 1.11 -13.41
N ALA A 149 2.90 0.47 -14.19
CA ALA A 149 1.61 0.99 -14.63
C ALA A 149 0.73 1.56 -13.49
N LEU A 150 0.65 0.87 -12.35
CA LEU A 150 -0.19 1.30 -11.21
C LEU A 150 0.34 2.52 -10.46
N HIS A 151 1.62 2.86 -10.62
CA HIS A 151 2.31 3.86 -9.80
C HIS A 151 2.79 5.05 -10.61
N GLN A 152 3.06 4.87 -11.90
CA GLN A 152 3.68 5.89 -12.74
C GLN A 152 2.83 7.16 -12.85
N SER A 153 1.50 7.02 -12.94
CA SER A 153 0.61 8.18 -13.04
C SER A 153 0.71 9.09 -11.80
N ARG A 154 0.73 8.51 -10.59
CA ARG A 154 0.93 9.26 -9.33
C ARG A 154 2.28 9.96 -9.28
N VAL A 155 3.35 9.29 -9.71
CA VAL A 155 4.68 9.92 -9.76
C VAL A 155 4.66 11.10 -10.73
N LYS A 156 4.16 10.89 -11.95
CA LYS A 156 4.01 11.94 -12.98
C LYS A 156 3.24 13.16 -12.47
N TYR A 157 2.20 12.97 -11.66
CA TYR A 157 1.48 14.07 -11.01
C TYR A 157 2.41 14.98 -10.18
N PHE A 158 3.25 14.42 -9.31
CA PHE A 158 4.18 15.23 -8.50
C PHE A 158 5.26 15.89 -9.36
N LEU A 159 5.76 15.22 -10.41
CA LEU A 159 6.74 15.79 -11.33
C LEU A 159 6.19 17.02 -12.07
N ARG A 160 4.97 16.92 -12.60
CA ARG A 160 4.28 18.03 -13.29
C ARG A 160 4.11 19.23 -12.38
N ASN A 161 3.77 18.99 -11.12
CA ASN A 161 3.55 20.03 -10.11
C ASN A 161 4.86 20.52 -9.46
N ARG A 162 6.02 19.95 -9.82
CA ARG A 162 7.33 20.23 -9.19
C ARG A 162 7.28 20.18 -7.66
N SER A 163 6.48 19.26 -7.13
CA SER A 163 6.25 19.09 -5.70
C SER A 163 6.94 17.83 -5.18
N PRO A 164 7.22 17.75 -3.87
CA PRO A 164 7.76 16.53 -3.28
C PRO A 164 6.83 15.34 -3.55
N ILE A 165 7.39 14.18 -3.90
CA ILE A 165 6.59 12.96 -4.07
C ILE A 165 6.09 12.52 -2.71
N HIS A 166 4.77 12.46 -2.54
CA HIS A 166 4.18 12.02 -1.28
C HIS A 166 3.97 10.51 -1.27
N MET A 167 4.47 9.86 -0.22
CA MET A 167 4.25 8.44 0.05
C MET A 167 3.63 8.27 1.44
N VAL A 168 2.65 7.38 1.55
CA VAL A 168 1.98 7.08 2.83
C VAL A 168 2.23 5.64 3.24
N LEU A 169 2.59 5.43 4.50
CA LEU A 169 3.04 4.16 5.04
C LEU A 169 2.41 3.86 6.41
N PRO A 170 1.36 3.01 6.48
CA PRO A 170 0.93 2.39 7.72
C PRO A 170 1.99 1.46 8.27
N ALA A 171 2.50 1.86 9.42
CA ALA A 171 3.65 1.30 10.08
C ALA A 171 3.76 1.93 11.47
N PHE A 172 4.64 1.34 12.30
CA PHE A 172 4.94 1.81 13.65
C PHE A 172 3.66 1.92 14.52
N PRO A 173 2.87 0.83 14.67
CA PRO A 173 1.68 0.80 15.53
C PRO A 173 2.05 0.86 17.02
N ALA A 174 2.79 -0.15 17.49
CA ALA A 174 3.29 -0.35 18.84
C ALA A 174 4.27 -1.54 18.84
N LYS A 175 5.11 -1.70 19.88
CA LYS A 175 5.90 -2.92 20.06
C LYS A 175 5.00 -4.12 20.33
N SER A 176 5.35 -5.26 19.72
CA SER A 176 4.76 -6.57 20.05
C SER A 176 4.79 -6.82 21.56
N PRO A 177 3.70 -7.37 22.14
CA PRO A 177 3.69 -7.80 23.53
C PRO A 177 4.59 -9.04 23.77
N SER A 178 4.95 -9.80 22.72
CA SER A 178 5.82 -10.97 22.85
C SER A 178 7.26 -10.58 23.20
N ARG A 179 7.65 -10.81 24.46
CA ARG A 179 9.04 -10.59 24.94
C ARG A 179 10.04 -11.62 24.42
N ARG A 180 9.59 -12.62 23.65
CA ARG A 180 10.46 -13.49 22.84
C ARG A 180 10.89 -12.82 21.53
N LYS A 181 10.15 -11.80 21.09
CA LYS A 181 10.41 -11.03 19.87
C LYS A 181 11.05 -9.68 20.18
N THR A 182 10.62 -9.01 21.25
CA THR A 182 10.99 -7.61 21.58
C THR A 182 11.67 -7.48 22.96
N LEU A 183 12.36 -6.36 23.18
CA LEU A 183 12.99 -6.03 24.47
C LEU A 183 12.01 -5.45 25.49
N GLY A 184 10.96 -4.79 25.04
CA GLY A 184 9.97 -4.13 25.88
C GLY A 184 8.84 -3.50 25.05
N PRO A 185 7.97 -2.69 25.67
CA PRO A 185 6.85 -2.02 24.99
C PRO A 185 7.25 -0.72 24.25
N LEU A 186 8.43 -0.17 24.54
CA LEU A 186 8.88 1.11 23.96
C LEU A 186 9.72 0.88 22.68
N PRO A 187 9.78 1.88 21.77
CA PRO A 187 10.72 1.86 20.66
C PRO A 187 12.16 1.71 21.15
N ASP A 188 12.94 0.95 20.40
CA ASP A 188 14.36 0.71 20.61
C ASP A 188 15.15 0.99 19.32
N LYS A 189 16.40 0.51 19.26
CA LYS A 189 17.27 0.74 18.11
C LYS A 189 16.68 0.18 16.81
N ALA A 190 15.79 -0.82 16.86
CA ALA A 190 15.13 -1.37 15.67
C ALA A 190 14.32 -0.30 14.93
N GLU A 191 13.54 0.51 15.65
CA GLU A 191 12.76 1.58 15.05
C GLU A 191 13.66 2.67 14.47
N GLU A 192 14.76 3.03 15.14
CA GLU A 192 15.73 3.99 14.59
C GLU A 192 16.34 3.48 13.29
N VAL A 193 16.80 2.22 13.24
CA VAL A 193 17.36 1.60 12.03
C VAL A 193 16.36 1.68 10.87
N ALA A 194 15.08 1.42 11.13
CA ALA A 194 14.03 1.52 10.12
C ALA A 194 13.78 2.97 9.65
N ILE A 195 13.76 3.94 10.56
CA ILE A 195 13.57 5.36 10.21
C ILE A 195 14.76 5.86 9.38
N VAL A 196 16.00 5.50 9.75
CA VAL A 196 17.21 5.83 8.99
C VAL A 196 17.17 5.19 7.60
N TYR A 197 16.70 3.94 7.49
CA TYR A 197 16.54 3.26 6.21
C TYR A 197 15.53 4.00 5.30
N LEU A 198 14.37 4.40 5.82
CA LEU A 198 13.43 5.24 5.07
C LEU A 198 14.07 6.58 4.63
N GLY A 199 14.90 7.18 5.48
CA GLY A 199 15.72 8.34 5.14
C GLY A 199 16.65 8.12 3.95
N SER A 200 17.28 6.94 3.84
CA SER A 200 18.13 6.62 2.68
C SER A 200 17.34 6.49 1.38
N ILE A 201 16.11 5.96 1.41
CA ILE A 201 15.23 5.89 0.23
C ILE A 201 14.86 7.31 -0.23
N ILE A 202 14.54 8.20 0.71
CA ILE A 202 14.25 9.61 0.44
C ILE A 202 15.45 10.27 -0.24
N ALA A 203 16.67 10.07 0.29
CA ALA A 203 17.89 10.63 -0.28
C ALA A 203 18.12 10.15 -1.73
N GLU A 204 18.03 8.84 -1.99
CA GLU A 204 18.25 8.25 -3.32
C GLU A 204 17.29 8.82 -4.39
N ILE A 205 16.04 9.09 -4.02
CA ILE A 205 15.05 9.66 -4.95
C ILE A 205 15.25 11.18 -5.10
N THR A 206 15.66 11.87 -4.04
CA THR A 206 15.90 13.32 -4.06
C THR A 206 17.04 13.70 -5.01
N GLU A 207 18.02 12.81 -5.21
CA GLU A 207 19.09 12.99 -6.21
C GLU A 207 18.57 13.23 -7.63
N VAL A 208 17.44 12.63 -7.99
CA VAL A 208 16.85 12.70 -9.35
C VAL A 208 15.60 13.56 -9.42
N HIS A 209 14.99 13.88 -8.28
CA HIS A 209 13.85 14.77 -8.16
C HIS A 209 14.13 15.83 -7.07
N PRO A 210 14.69 17.00 -7.43
CA PRO A 210 15.12 18.01 -6.46
C PRO A 210 14.07 18.49 -5.44
N PRO A 211 12.75 18.56 -5.76
CA PRO A 211 11.73 18.82 -4.74
C PRO A 211 11.67 17.78 -3.62
N GLY A 212 12.27 16.60 -3.81
CA GLY A 212 12.43 15.56 -2.80
C GLY A 212 11.21 14.65 -2.64
N VAL A 213 11.21 13.92 -1.53
CA VAL A 213 10.16 12.96 -1.16
C VAL A 213 9.65 13.29 0.23
N ARG A 214 8.36 13.09 0.45
CA ARG A 214 7.76 13.13 1.78
C ARG A 214 7.17 11.76 2.11
N ILE A 215 7.52 11.19 3.26
CA ILE A 215 6.92 9.96 3.78
C ILE A 215 6.07 10.31 5.01
N THR A 216 4.77 10.05 4.94
CA THR A 216 3.87 10.14 6.09
C THR A 216 3.67 8.74 6.67
N ILE A 217 4.16 8.53 7.89
CA ILE A 217 3.94 7.30 8.66
C ILE A 217 2.54 7.37 9.26
N CYS A 218 1.63 6.59 8.69
CA CYS A 218 0.22 6.54 9.10
C CYS A 218 0.03 5.47 10.20
N SER A 219 0.41 5.79 11.44
CA SER A 219 0.34 4.83 12.55
C SER A 219 -1.06 4.24 12.69
N ASP A 220 -1.11 2.92 12.68
CA ASP A 220 -2.32 2.11 12.75
C ASP A 220 -2.48 1.43 14.12
N GLY A 221 -1.70 1.85 15.13
CA GLY A 221 -1.75 1.26 16.46
C GLY A 221 -3.14 1.33 17.10
N HIS A 222 -3.77 2.50 17.11
CA HIS A 222 -5.11 2.68 17.68
C HIS A 222 -6.24 2.02 16.86
N VAL A 223 -5.96 1.67 15.61
CA VAL A 223 -6.88 0.92 14.74
C VAL A 223 -7.01 -0.52 15.23
N PHE A 224 -5.94 -1.09 15.78
CA PHE A 224 -5.83 -2.53 16.07
C PHE A 224 -5.52 -2.87 17.53
N SER A 225 -5.27 -1.89 18.40
CA SER A 225 -4.76 -2.08 19.76
C SER A 225 -5.53 -3.14 20.57
N ASP A 226 -6.85 -3.08 20.54
CA ASP A 226 -7.78 -4.05 21.14
C ASP A 226 -7.67 -5.47 20.53
N LEU A 227 -7.45 -5.58 19.22
CA LEU A 227 -7.32 -6.85 18.50
C LEU A 227 -5.98 -7.55 18.75
N VAL A 228 -4.93 -6.77 19.00
CA VAL A 228 -3.56 -7.30 19.21
C VAL A 228 -3.14 -7.33 20.68
N GLY A 229 -4.02 -6.91 21.59
CA GLY A 229 -3.80 -6.97 23.04
C GLY A 229 -2.76 -5.97 23.54
N VAL A 230 -2.73 -4.78 22.96
CA VAL A 230 -1.87 -3.66 23.39
C VAL A 230 -2.76 -2.54 23.92
N ALA A 231 -2.43 -1.96 25.08
CA ALA A 231 -3.21 -0.86 25.63
C ALA A 231 -3.08 0.41 24.76
N ASP A 232 -4.17 1.17 24.62
CA ASP A 232 -4.15 2.42 23.86
C ASP A 232 -3.13 3.45 24.43
N ASP A 233 -2.89 3.45 25.74
CA ASP A 233 -1.86 4.29 26.37
C ASP A 233 -0.44 3.91 25.90
N ASP A 234 -0.16 2.61 25.74
CA ASP A 234 1.12 2.11 25.23
C ASP A 234 1.32 2.53 23.77
N VAL A 235 0.25 2.45 22.95
CA VAL A 235 0.26 2.96 21.56
C VAL A 235 0.57 4.45 21.53
N THR A 236 -0.10 5.23 22.39
CA THR A 236 0.09 6.69 22.48
C THR A 236 1.54 7.02 22.85
N GLN A 237 2.09 6.32 23.85
CA GLN A 237 3.46 6.51 24.30
C GLN A 237 4.46 6.11 23.20
N TYR A 238 4.26 4.97 22.56
CA TYR A 238 5.07 4.49 21.45
C TYR A 238 5.10 5.51 20.30
N GLY A 239 3.93 5.98 19.85
CA GLY A 239 3.81 6.98 18.79
C GLY A 239 4.49 8.32 19.12
N ARG A 240 4.41 8.77 20.38
CA ARG A 240 5.16 9.94 20.85
C ARG A 240 6.67 9.75 20.72
N LEU A 241 7.20 8.60 21.18
CA LEU A 241 8.63 8.32 21.12
C LEU A 241 9.14 8.14 19.68
N ILE A 242 8.33 7.62 18.76
CA ILE A 242 8.65 7.60 17.32
C ILE A 242 8.78 9.02 16.78
N ARG A 243 7.82 9.90 17.06
CA ARG A 243 7.90 11.32 16.65
C ARG A 243 9.14 12.00 17.21
N ASP A 244 9.46 11.77 18.48
CA ASP A 244 10.64 12.35 19.12
C ASP A 244 11.93 11.83 18.47
N ARG A 245 11.99 10.54 18.10
CA ARG A 245 13.13 9.94 17.40
C ARG A 245 13.30 10.46 15.96
N ILE A 246 12.21 10.64 15.21
CA ILE A 246 12.27 11.24 13.86
C ILE A 246 12.86 12.66 13.95
N ARG A 247 12.41 13.46 14.92
CA ARG A 247 12.95 14.81 15.15
C ARG A 247 14.41 14.79 15.56
N SER A 248 14.84 13.89 16.45
CA SER A 248 16.23 13.83 16.91
C SER A 248 17.20 13.38 15.81
N LEU A 249 16.74 12.59 14.84
CA LEU A 249 17.49 12.22 13.64
C LEU A 249 17.55 13.34 12.58
N GLY A 250 16.74 14.40 12.72
CA GLY A 250 16.72 15.53 11.78
C GLY A 250 16.15 15.22 10.39
N ILE A 251 15.32 14.17 10.25
CA ILE A 251 14.74 13.77 8.96
C ILE A 251 13.41 14.49 8.73
N GLU A 252 13.45 15.74 8.28
CA GLU A 252 12.27 16.60 8.07
C GLU A 252 11.29 16.08 7.01
N SER A 253 11.77 15.20 6.13
CA SER A 253 10.97 14.56 5.07
C SER A 253 10.07 13.42 5.56
N ILE A 254 10.14 13.06 6.85
CA ILE A 254 9.26 12.07 7.48
C ILE A 254 8.37 12.75 8.51
N ASP A 255 7.06 12.54 8.40
CA ASP A 255 6.08 12.94 9.40
C ASP A 255 5.20 11.76 9.82
N THR A 256 4.28 12.03 10.75
CA THR A 256 3.34 11.03 11.26
C THR A 256 1.90 11.49 11.11
N PHE A 257 1.02 10.53 10.89
CA PHE A 257 -0.43 10.69 10.85
C PHE A 257 -1.09 9.54 11.61
N SER A 258 -2.18 9.79 12.30
CA SER A 258 -2.87 8.85 13.17
C SER A 258 -4.37 9.16 13.25
N MET A 259 -5.14 8.29 13.90
CA MET A 259 -6.57 8.56 14.15
C MET A 259 -6.78 9.86 14.96
N CYS A 260 -5.88 10.19 15.89
CA CYS A 260 -5.96 11.40 16.69
C CYS A 260 -5.87 12.70 15.88
N ASP A 261 -5.35 12.64 14.64
CA ASP A 261 -5.27 13.80 13.76
C ASP A 261 -6.59 14.05 13.00
N LEU A 262 -7.54 13.11 13.07
CA LEU A 262 -8.81 13.16 12.34
C LEU A 262 -10.04 13.26 13.24
N TYR A 263 -10.01 12.60 14.39
CA TYR A 263 -11.16 12.49 15.28
C TYR A 263 -11.02 13.49 16.44
N GLU A 264 -12.09 14.23 16.72
CA GLU A 264 -12.13 15.21 17.82
C GLU A 264 -12.31 14.56 19.21
N THR A 265 -12.79 13.32 19.28
CA THR A 265 -12.96 12.59 20.53
C THR A 265 -11.61 12.10 21.08
N ALA A 266 -11.50 11.92 22.39
CA ALA A 266 -10.36 11.23 23.01
C ALA A 266 -10.61 9.73 23.22
N ASP A 267 -11.83 9.24 22.96
CA ASP A 267 -12.18 7.83 23.12
C ASP A 267 -11.83 7.01 21.86
N PHE A 268 -10.80 6.18 21.97
CA PHE A 268 -10.33 5.31 20.89
C PHE A 268 -11.36 4.27 20.45
N GLN A 269 -12.24 3.82 21.34
CA GLN A 269 -13.28 2.86 20.96
C GLN A 269 -14.28 3.51 20.00
N THR A 270 -14.77 4.71 20.32
CA THR A 270 -15.61 5.50 19.42
C THR A 270 -14.91 5.78 18.09
N MET A 271 -13.60 6.06 18.08
CA MET A 271 -12.85 6.25 16.83
C MET A 271 -12.86 4.99 15.96
N ARG A 272 -12.57 3.82 16.55
CA ARG A 272 -12.57 2.52 15.85
C ARG A 272 -13.95 2.20 15.27
N GLU A 273 -15.01 2.39 16.04
CA GLU A 273 -16.39 2.18 15.58
C GLU A 273 -16.75 3.12 14.42
N SER A 274 -16.32 4.38 14.50
CA SER A 274 -16.54 5.36 13.43
C SER A 274 -15.79 5.00 12.15
N LEU A 275 -14.53 4.54 12.27
CA LEU A 275 -13.74 4.04 11.14
C LEU A 275 -14.44 2.86 10.46
N VAL A 276 -14.85 1.85 11.24
CA VAL A 276 -15.54 0.66 10.72
C VAL A 276 -16.84 1.06 10.04
N ARG A 277 -17.69 1.88 10.70
CA ARG A 277 -18.98 2.29 10.17
C ARG A 277 -18.87 3.03 8.83
N GLN A 278 -17.83 3.85 8.65
CA GLN A 278 -17.69 4.70 7.46
C GLN A 278 -16.93 4.03 6.32
N TYR A 279 -15.94 3.19 6.65
CA TYR A 279 -14.96 2.71 5.67
C TYR A 279 -14.86 1.19 5.56
N ALA A 280 -15.38 0.40 6.50
CA ALA A 280 -15.25 -1.05 6.43
C ALA A 280 -16.28 -1.69 5.50
N GLN A 281 -15.90 -2.84 4.95
CA GLN A 281 -16.86 -3.78 4.38
C GLN A 281 -17.43 -4.68 5.50
N PRO A 282 -18.66 -5.18 5.36
CA PRO A 282 -19.20 -6.21 6.24
C PRO A 282 -18.29 -7.44 6.29
N LEU A 283 -18.21 -8.10 7.44
CA LEU A 283 -17.36 -9.28 7.62
C LEU A 283 -17.78 -10.43 6.68
N GLU A 284 -19.07 -10.55 6.39
CA GLU A 284 -19.64 -11.55 5.50
C GLU A 284 -19.09 -11.41 4.07
N GLU A 285 -18.91 -10.18 3.59
CA GLU A 285 -18.32 -9.91 2.27
C GLU A 285 -16.83 -10.29 2.24
N ILE A 286 -16.11 -10.02 3.34
CA ILE A 286 -14.71 -10.41 3.48
C ILE A 286 -14.57 -11.94 3.47
N GLU A 287 -15.44 -12.65 4.19
CA GLU A 287 -15.45 -14.12 4.16
C GLU A 287 -15.75 -14.66 2.76
N ASP A 288 -16.72 -14.09 2.06
CA ASP A 288 -17.05 -14.47 0.70
C ASP A 288 -15.87 -14.22 -0.26
N ASN A 289 -15.15 -13.12 -0.09
CA ASN A 289 -13.93 -12.83 -0.85
C ASN A 289 -12.83 -13.86 -0.57
N ILE A 290 -12.62 -14.25 0.70
CA ILE A 290 -11.65 -15.30 1.08
C ILE A 290 -12.01 -16.66 0.44
N ARG A 291 -13.30 -16.98 0.32
CA ARG A 291 -13.77 -18.21 -0.36
C ARG A 291 -13.51 -18.14 -1.85
N ARG A 292 -13.85 -17.02 -2.49
CA ARG A 292 -13.83 -16.85 -3.96
C ARG A 292 -12.44 -16.61 -4.53
N PHE A 293 -11.59 -15.86 -3.84
CA PHE A 293 -10.33 -15.38 -4.39
C PHE A 293 -9.11 -15.93 -3.68
N GLU A 294 -8.19 -16.52 -4.44
CA GLU A 294 -6.95 -17.11 -3.89
C GLU A 294 -6.08 -16.08 -3.16
N HIS A 295 -5.92 -14.89 -3.73
CA HIS A 295 -5.12 -13.83 -3.11
C HIS A 295 -5.69 -13.39 -1.75
N ALA A 296 -7.01 -13.26 -1.63
CA ALA A 296 -7.68 -12.92 -0.37
C ALA A 296 -7.48 -14.03 0.68
N ARG A 297 -7.56 -15.30 0.26
CA ARG A 297 -7.27 -16.46 1.12
C ARG A 297 -5.82 -16.50 1.59
N SER A 298 -4.86 -16.19 0.71
CA SER A 298 -3.45 -16.12 1.05
C SER A 298 -3.17 -15.03 2.08
N LEU A 299 -3.77 -13.83 1.89
CA LEU A 299 -3.68 -12.73 2.86
C LEU A 299 -4.23 -13.15 4.23
N PHE A 300 -5.43 -13.74 4.26
CA PHE A 300 -6.05 -14.25 5.48
C PHE A 300 -5.16 -15.26 6.20
N ASN A 301 -4.65 -16.25 5.49
CA ASN A 301 -3.78 -17.28 6.07
C ASN A 301 -2.48 -16.67 6.66
N GLY A 302 -1.90 -15.67 5.97
CA GLY A 302 -0.72 -14.96 6.45
C GLY A 302 -0.98 -14.20 7.76
N ILE A 303 -2.06 -13.42 7.81
CA ILE A 303 -2.48 -12.66 9.00
C ILE A 303 -2.86 -13.61 10.14
N HIS A 304 -3.65 -14.66 9.86
CA HIS A 304 -4.04 -15.65 10.85
C HIS A 304 -2.84 -16.34 11.48
N ARG A 305 -1.86 -16.78 10.66
CA ARG A 305 -0.61 -17.35 11.15
C ARG A 305 0.15 -16.37 12.03
N PHE A 306 0.26 -15.12 11.59
CA PHE A 306 0.98 -14.08 12.31
C PHE A 306 0.38 -13.82 13.70
N ILE A 307 -0.94 -13.62 13.78
CA ILE A 307 -1.67 -13.41 15.03
C ILE A 307 -1.55 -14.64 15.92
N PHE A 308 -1.70 -15.84 15.35
CA PHE A 308 -1.59 -17.08 16.11
C PHE A 308 -0.20 -17.27 16.73
N GLU A 309 0.88 -16.97 15.99
CA GLU A 309 2.25 -17.01 16.53
C GLU A 309 2.44 -16.02 17.68
N GLU A 310 1.95 -14.79 17.54
CA GLU A 310 2.03 -13.77 18.59
C GLU A 310 1.22 -14.14 19.83
N GLN A 311 -0.03 -14.56 19.66
CA GLN A 311 -0.91 -14.94 20.76
C GLN A 311 -0.41 -16.21 21.46
N SER A 312 0.23 -17.14 20.74
CA SER A 312 0.81 -18.36 21.33
C SER A 312 1.97 -18.05 22.28
N ASP A 313 2.73 -16.98 22.02
CA ASP A 313 3.82 -16.55 22.91
C ASP A 313 3.29 -15.92 24.21
N ILE A 314 2.12 -15.29 24.15
CA ILE A 314 1.56 -14.49 25.26
C ILE A 314 0.62 -15.34 26.13
N ARG A 315 -0.17 -16.23 25.53
CA ARG A 315 -1.25 -17.00 26.17
C ARG A 315 -0.93 -18.49 26.19
N ALA A 316 0.21 -18.85 26.79
CA ALA A 316 0.73 -20.22 26.81
C ALA A 316 -0.20 -21.23 27.54
N GLU A 317 -1.05 -20.73 28.43
CA GLU A 317 -2.03 -21.50 29.21
C GLU A 317 -3.29 -21.90 28.42
N VAL A 318 -3.54 -21.29 27.26
CA VAL A 318 -4.70 -21.58 26.41
C VAL A 318 -4.37 -22.74 25.46
N SER A 319 -5.33 -23.66 25.26
CA SER A 319 -5.12 -24.76 24.32
C SER A 319 -4.90 -24.24 22.90
N ARG A 320 -3.95 -24.83 22.18
CA ARG A 320 -3.59 -24.42 20.80
C ARG A 320 -4.79 -24.43 19.85
N THR A 321 -5.72 -25.38 20.02
CA THR A 321 -6.94 -25.47 19.20
C THR A 321 -7.86 -24.29 19.47
N LYS A 322 -8.17 -24.01 20.74
CA LYS A 322 -9.02 -22.88 21.13
C LYS A 322 -8.42 -21.55 20.66
N LEU A 323 -7.11 -21.38 20.85
CA LEU A 323 -6.40 -20.18 20.42
C LEU A 323 -6.48 -19.99 18.90
N ARG A 324 -6.36 -21.07 18.13
CA ARG A 324 -6.44 -21.02 16.66
C ARG A 324 -7.81 -20.56 16.17
N ASP A 325 -8.87 -21.00 16.83
CA ASP A 325 -10.25 -20.60 16.53
C ASP A 325 -10.51 -19.14 16.90
N GLU A 326 -10.06 -18.69 18.08
CA GLU A 326 -10.14 -17.27 18.49
C GLU A 326 -9.37 -16.36 17.52
N CYS A 327 -8.14 -16.73 17.14
CA CYS A 327 -7.33 -15.97 16.18
C CYS A 327 -7.99 -15.87 14.80
N LYS A 328 -8.88 -16.79 14.44
CA LYS A 328 -9.60 -16.75 13.15
C LYS A 328 -10.49 -15.51 13.07
N GLN A 329 -11.23 -15.22 14.13
CA GLN A 329 -12.11 -14.05 14.19
C GLN A 329 -11.30 -12.76 14.23
N ILE A 330 -10.26 -12.72 15.06
CA ILE A 330 -9.33 -11.57 15.13
C ILE A 330 -8.73 -11.28 13.75
N ALA A 331 -8.33 -12.31 13.00
CA ALA A 331 -7.78 -12.13 11.65
C ALA A 331 -8.78 -11.51 10.66
N LEU A 332 -10.07 -11.85 10.74
CA LEU A 332 -11.11 -11.23 9.93
C LEU A 332 -11.27 -9.74 10.27
N GLU A 333 -11.32 -9.40 11.56
CA GLU A 333 -11.44 -8.02 12.02
C GLU A 333 -10.19 -7.18 11.68
N VAL A 334 -8.99 -7.76 11.78
CA VAL A 334 -7.75 -7.10 11.34
C VAL A 334 -7.79 -6.78 9.85
N ILE A 335 -8.26 -7.70 9.00
CA ILE A 335 -8.44 -7.42 7.56
C ILE A 335 -9.46 -6.30 7.35
N GLN A 336 -10.60 -6.38 8.02
CA GLN A 336 -11.67 -5.39 7.92
C GLN A 336 -11.17 -3.98 8.24
N ARG A 337 -10.50 -3.82 9.39
CA ARG A 337 -10.01 -2.52 9.84
C ARG A 337 -8.79 -2.05 9.03
N SER A 338 -7.96 -2.96 8.53
CA SER A 338 -6.85 -2.62 7.61
C SER A 338 -7.33 -2.08 6.27
N ASP A 339 -8.40 -2.66 5.72
CA ASP A 339 -9.03 -2.17 4.50
C ASP A 339 -9.77 -0.86 4.75
N ALA A 340 -10.47 -0.71 5.88
CA ALA A 340 -11.09 0.54 6.29
C ALA A 340 -10.06 1.67 6.42
N TRP A 341 -8.96 1.43 7.13
CA TRP A 341 -7.86 2.38 7.27
C TRP A 341 -7.23 2.71 5.91
N SER A 342 -7.07 1.70 5.04
CA SER A 342 -6.56 1.92 3.68
C SER A 342 -7.47 2.82 2.84
N ARG A 343 -8.80 2.72 2.97
CA ARG A 343 -9.76 3.59 2.27
C ARG A 343 -9.74 5.00 2.84
N LEU A 344 -9.75 5.16 4.16
CA LEU A 344 -9.64 6.46 4.81
C LEU A 344 -8.36 7.20 4.39
N LEU A 345 -7.21 6.51 4.37
CA LEU A 345 -5.97 7.11 3.89
C LEU A 345 -6.01 7.49 2.41
N ALA A 346 -6.78 6.79 1.58
CA ALA A 346 -6.95 7.15 0.18
C ALA A 346 -7.80 8.43 0.01
N ASP A 347 -8.69 8.73 0.95
CA ASP A 347 -9.43 10.00 0.98
C ASP A 347 -8.54 11.14 1.47
N CYS A 348 -7.78 10.92 2.53
CA CYS A 348 -6.87 11.94 3.08
C CYS A 348 -5.69 12.24 2.15
N PHE A 349 -5.17 11.24 1.44
CA PHE A 349 -3.95 11.33 0.63
C PHE A 349 -4.16 10.74 -0.77
N PRO A 350 -5.03 11.34 -1.61
CA PRO A 350 -5.50 10.72 -2.85
C PRO A 350 -4.41 10.56 -3.92
N ALA A 351 -3.42 11.45 -3.94
CA ALA A 351 -2.30 11.41 -4.87
C ALA A 351 -1.13 10.54 -4.40
N ALA A 352 -1.06 10.22 -3.10
CA ALA A 352 0.13 9.61 -2.53
C ALA A 352 0.37 8.19 -3.03
N LEU A 353 1.66 7.83 -3.15
CA LEU A 353 2.05 6.44 -3.33
C LEU A 353 1.77 5.65 -2.05
N ARG A 354 1.11 4.50 -2.21
CA ARG A 354 0.68 3.67 -1.09
C ARG A 354 1.76 2.64 -0.76
N LEU A 355 2.59 2.90 0.25
CA LEU A 355 3.58 1.94 0.75
C LEU A 355 2.94 0.93 1.73
N SER A 356 3.58 -0.21 1.92
CA SER A 356 3.13 -1.24 2.86
C SER A 356 4.32 -1.91 3.53
N ILE A 357 4.15 -2.32 4.78
CA ILE A 357 5.14 -3.12 5.51
C ILE A 357 4.98 -4.62 5.28
N HIS A 358 3.91 -5.04 4.62
CA HIS A 358 3.70 -6.43 4.25
C HIS A 358 4.28 -6.71 2.87
N PRO A 359 4.78 -7.93 2.62
CA PRO A 359 5.10 -8.36 1.28
C PRO A 359 3.91 -8.20 0.34
N GLN A 360 4.14 -7.59 -0.83
CA GLN A 360 3.13 -7.37 -1.84
C GLN A 360 3.45 -8.13 -3.12
N HIS A 361 2.43 -8.52 -3.86
CA HIS A 361 2.61 -9.02 -5.22
C HIS A 361 3.26 -7.92 -6.08
N PRO A 362 4.15 -8.22 -7.05
CA PRO A 362 4.83 -7.20 -7.87
C PRO A 362 3.90 -6.23 -8.61
N HIS A 363 2.66 -6.66 -8.87
CA HIS A 363 1.60 -5.92 -9.57
C HIS A 363 0.49 -5.42 -8.64
N ALA A 364 0.75 -5.32 -7.33
CA ALA A 364 -0.22 -4.80 -6.38
C ALA A 364 -0.27 -3.27 -6.38
N ALA A 365 -1.43 -2.70 -6.05
CA ALA A 365 -1.58 -1.26 -5.88
C ALA A 365 -0.77 -0.69 -4.69
N LYS A 366 -0.48 -1.54 -3.70
CA LYS A 366 0.37 -1.22 -2.54
C LYS A 366 1.81 -1.65 -2.87
N ILE A 367 2.79 -0.80 -2.57
CA ILE A 367 4.21 -1.12 -2.73
C ILE A 367 4.73 -1.61 -1.38
N GLY A 368 5.00 -2.92 -1.27
CA GLY A 368 5.70 -3.45 -0.10
C GLY A 368 7.11 -2.83 -0.04
N VAL A 369 7.50 -2.25 1.10
CA VAL A 369 8.81 -1.59 1.28
C VAL A 369 9.59 -2.27 2.41
N LEU A 370 10.90 -2.39 2.22
CA LEU A 370 11.82 -2.83 3.27
C LEU A 370 11.98 -1.72 4.32
N LEU A 371 12.33 -2.13 5.54
CA LEU A 371 12.56 -1.24 6.68
C LEU A 371 13.96 -1.45 7.27
N GLY A 372 14.89 -1.92 6.44
CA GLY A 372 16.20 -2.41 6.85
C GLY A 372 16.43 -3.86 6.41
N ASP A 373 17.65 -4.34 6.66
CA ASP A 373 18.07 -5.70 6.32
C ASP A 373 17.42 -6.76 7.24
N SER A 374 16.95 -7.86 6.66
CA SER A 374 16.29 -8.97 7.34
C SER A 374 16.20 -10.19 6.43
N ASP A 375 16.44 -11.39 6.97
CA ASP A 375 16.22 -12.65 6.25
C ASP A 375 14.73 -13.02 6.16
N ASP A 376 13.90 -12.49 7.07
CA ASP A 376 12.46 -12.70 7.09
C ASP A 376 11.76 -11.49 6.46
N ALA A 377 11.10 -11.71 5.31
CA ALA A 377 10.35 -10.68 4.59
C ALA A 377 9.15 -10.13 5.39
N TRP A 378 8.69 -10.81 6.45
CA TRP A 378 7.65 -10.34 7.34
C TRP A 378 8.18 -9.58 8.56
N GLN A 379 9.50 -9.57 8.77
CA GLN A 379 10.10 -8.87 9.90
C GLN A 379 9.82 -7.37 9.83
N THR A 380 9.41 -6.80 10.95
CA THR A 380 9.23 -5.36 11.15
C THR A 380 9.93 -4.97 12.44
N PRO A 381 10.36 -3.72 12.61
CA PRO A 381 11.14 -3.32 13.78
C PRO A 381 10.37 -3.53 15.08
N TRP A 382 9.04 -3.36 15.06
CA TRP A 382 8.22 -3.56 16.25
C TRP A 382 7.91 -5.02 16.62
N HIS A 383 8.30 -5.97 15.76
CA HIS A 383 8.25 -7.42 16.04
C HIS A 383 9.65 -8.03 16.21
N GLY A 384 10.64 -7.20 16.57
CA GLY A 384 12.02 -7.62 16.66
C GLY A 384 12.91 -6.68 17.44
N VAL A 385 14.21 -6.84 17.22
CA VAL A 385 15.32 -6.07 17.78
C VAL A 385 16.33 -5.77 16.67
N ALA A 386 17.11 -4.72 16.83
CA ALA A 386 18.29 -4.49 16.01
C ALA A 386 19.44 -5.39 16.49
N LEU A 387 20.11 -6.03 15.53
CA LEU A 387 21.35 -6.78 15.71
C LEU A 387 22.44 -6.09 14.91
N LYS A 388 23.51 -5.67 15.59
CA LYS A 388 24.71 -5.13 14.97
C LYS A 388 25.65 -6.27 14.60
N THR A 389 25.94 -6.41 13.31
CA THR A 389 26.90 -7.37 12.76
C THR A 389 28.10 -6.63 12.16
N ALA A 390 29.08 -7.37 11.62
CA ALA A 390 30.20 -6.77 10.89
C ALA A 390 29.75 -6.03 9.62
N ASP A 391 28.66 -6.47 8.99
CA ASP A 391 28.13 -5.93 7.73
C ASP A 391 27.13 -4.77 7.95
N GLY A 392 26.72 -4.51 9.20
CA GLY A 392 25.84 -3.41 9.56
C GLY A 392 24.71 -3.82 10.51
N TRP A 393 23.55 -3.17 10.35
CA TRP A 393 22.37 -3.42 11.19
C TRP A 393 21.42 -4.38 10.52
N LYS A 394 20.99 -5.41 11.24
CA LYS A 394 19.98 -6.38 10.82
C LYS A 394 18.80 -6.39 11.79
N LEU A 395 17.59 -6.54 11.26
CA LEU A 395 16.38 -6.76 12.07
C LEU A 395 16.16 -8.26 12.25
N VAL A 396 16.06 -8.69 13.51
CA VAL A 396 15.82 -10.10 13.88
C VAL A 396 14.85 -10.19 15.05
N LYS A 397 14.29 -11.37 15.33
CA LYS A 397 13.53 -11.61 16.56
C LYS A 397 14.53 -11.73 17.73
N ARG A 398 14.19 -11.20 18.91
CA ARG A 398 15.06 -11.25 20.10
C ARG A 398 15.66 -12.64 20.37
N HIS A 399 14.84 -13.70 20.39
CA HIS A 399 15.33 -15.06 20.65
C HIS A 399 16.35 -15.56 19.61
N GLN A 400 16.32 -15.04 18.38
CA GLN A 400 17.31 -15.38 17.34
C GLN A 400 18.66 -14.70 17.66
N ALA A 401 18.65 -13.43 18.06
CA ALA A 401 19.86 -12.74 18.51
C ALA A 401 20.49 -13.44 19.74
N GLU A 402 19.66 -13.83 20.71
CA GLU A 402 20.10 -14.57 21.90
C GLU A 402 20.70 -15.94 21.52
N ALA A 403 20.09 -16.67 20.58
CA ALA A 403 20.59 -17.96 20.10
C ALA A 403 21.93 -17.87 19.36
N LEU A 404 22.25 -16.71 18.78
CA LEU A 404 23.56 -16.44 18.16
C LEU A 404 24.63 -16.06 19.19
N GLY A 405 24.27 -15.94 20.48
CA GLY A 405 25.20 -15.51 21.54
C GLY A 405 25.46 -13.99 21.55
N ALA A 406 24.63 -13.20 20.86
CA ALA A 406 24.79 -11.75 20.82
C ALA A 406 24.58 -11.12 22.21
N ARG A 407 25.34 -10.06 22.51
CA ARG A 407 25.26 -9.34 23.77
C ARG A 407 24.26 -8.19 23.69
N LEU A 408 23.40 -8.08 24.70
CA LEU A 408 22.49 -6.94 24.85
C LEU A 408 23.26 -5.68 25.29
N ILE A 409 23.06 -4.59 24.55
CA ILE A 409 23.66 -3.28 24.76
C ILE A 409 22.58 -2.29 25.21
N ALA A 410 22.96 -1.35 26.10
CA ALA A 410 22.11 -0.27 26.61
C ALA A 410 20.69 -0.71 27.05
N PRO A 411 20.56 -1.76 27.88
CA PRO A 411 19.27 -2.33 28.27
C PRO A 411 18.36 -1.28 28.94
N GLY A 412 17.08 -1.28 28.56
CA GLY A 412 16.07 -0.37 29.13
C GLY A 412 16.09 1.05 28.54
N THR A 413 16.94 1.31 27.55
CA THR A 413 16.99 2.60 26.83
C THR A 413 16.39 2.47 25.43
N THR A 414 16.11 3.61 24.79
CA THR A 414 15.68 3.65 23.39
C THR A 414 16.80 3.32 22.40
N ASP A 415 18.05 3.16 22.87
CA ASP A 415 19.19 2.73 22.07
C ASP A 415 19.51 1.24 22.28
N ALA A 416 18.64 0.49 22.98
CA ALA A 416 18.85 -0.92 23.26
C ALA A 416 18.91 -1.77 21.98
N HIS A 417 19.90 -2.65 21.88
CA HIS A 417 20.14 -3.53 20.72
C HIS A 417 21.03 -4.72 21.09
N PHE A 418 21.16 -5.69 20.19
CA PHE A 418 22.13 -6.77 20.30
C PHE A 418 23.36 -6.51 19.43
N GLU A 419 24.52 -6.98 19.86
CA GLU A 419 25.80 -6.92 19.12
C GLU A 419 26.49 -8.30 19.17
N LEU A 420 26.93 -8.79 18.00
CA LEU A 420 27.66 -10.07 17.87
C LEU A 420 29.13 -9.95 18.25
#